data_AF-A0A831T9T6-F1
#
_entry.id   AF-A0A831T9T6-F1
#
_cell.length_a   1.000
_cell.length_b   1.000
_cell.length_c   1.000
_cell.angle_alpha   90.00
_cell.angle_beta   90.00
_cell.angle_gamma   90.00
#
_symmetry.space_group_name_H-M   'P 1'
#
loop_
_entity.id
_entity.type
_entity.pdbx_description
1 polymer ?
#
loop_
_entity_poly.entity_id
_entity_poly.type
_entity_poly.pdbx_seq_one_letter_code
_entity_poly.pdbx_strand_id
1 'polypeptide(L)' 'MQNQHLINVGQAVAFRLADAFHAQVKEVSEKLQSDQDIEGRVISFSDSGLNKKKFAIVEVDSIAGLFVVPTACLRLVGQ' A
#
# COMPACT_ATOMS: atom_id res chain seq x y z
N MET A 1 12.64 12.27 6.54
CA MET A 1 11.20 12.58 6.59
C MET A 1 10.45 11.32 7.03
N GLN A 2 10.06 11.28 8.30
CA GLN A 2 9.54 10.11 9.03
C GLN A 2 8.01 10.13 9.07
N ASN A 3 7.34 9.54 8.07
CA ASN A 3 5.87 9.36 8.12
C ASN A 3 5.45 7.98 8.65
N GLN A 4 6.41 7.11 9.00
CA GLN A 4 6.14 5.73 9.42
C GLN A 4 5.36 5.59 10.75
N HIS A 5 5.22 6.65 11.55
CA HIS A 5 4.56 6.57 12.87
C HIS A 5 3.08 6.98 12.88
N LEU A 6 2.56 7.51 11.76
CA LEU A 6 1.21 8.08 11.73
C LEU A 6 0.17 7.19 11.04
N ILE A 7 0.61 6.10 10.40
CA ILE A 7 -0.28 5.20 9.65
C ILE A 7 -0.67 4.00 10.53
N ASN A 8 -1.97 3.74 10.61
CA ASN A 8 -2.62 2.70 11.39
C ASN A 8 -3.55 1.85 10.51
N VAL A 9 -3.90 0.66 11.03
CA VAL A 9 -4.91 -0.20 10.40
C VAL A 9 -6.24 0.55 10.34
N GLY A 10 -6.95 0.42 9.22
CA GLY A 10 -8.23 1.06 8.94
C GLY A 10 -8.12 2.42 8.25
N GLN A 11 -6.93 3.02 8.15
CA GLN A 11 -6.75 4.31 7.49
C GLN A 11 -6.67 4.19 5.96
N ALA A 12 -7.23 5.20 5.29
CA ALA A 12 -7.10 5.39 3.86
C ALA A 12 -5.70 5.91 3.53
N VAL A 13 -5.05 5.26 2.56
CA VAL A 13 -3.71 5.59 2.10
C VAL A 13 -3.63 5.57 0.58
N ALA A 14 -2.72 6.35 0.03
CA ALA A 14 -2.35 6.36 -1.38
C ALA A 14 -0.90 5.93 -1.55
N PHE A 15 -0.62 5.22 -2.64
CA PHE A 15 0.72 4.77 -3.03
C PHE A 15 0.82 4.59 -4.54
N ARG A 16 2.05 4.61 -5.07
CA ARG A 16 2.28 4.31 -6.49
C ARG A 16 2.30 2.81 -6.71
N LEU A 17 1.68 2.34 -7.79
CA LEU A 17 1.68 0.92 -8.14
C LEU A 17 3.11 0.36 -8.26
N ALA A 18 4.05 1.14 -8.82
CA ALA A 18 5.45 0.74 -8.95
C ALA A 18 6.18 0.46 -7.62
N ASP A 19 5.69 1.00 -6.50
CA ASP A 19 6.27 0.79 -5.17
C ASP A 19 5.65 -0.41 -4.43
N ALA A 20 4.67 -1.07 -5.04
CA ALA A 20 3.88 -2.13 -4.41
C ALA A 20 4.20 -3.53 -4.98
N PHE A 21 4.18 -4.52 -4.09
CA PHE A 21 4.24 -5.93 -4.45
C PHE A 21 2.81 -6.49 -4.48
N HIS A 22 2.47 -7.23 -5.54
CA HIS A 22 1.21 -7.93 -5.64
C HIS A 22 1.40 -9.30 -6.31
N ALA A 23 0.61 -10.29 -5.90
CA ALA A 23 0.75 -11.66 -6.39
C ALA A 23 0.08 -11.90 -7.76
N GLN A 24 -0.92 -11.09 -8.12
CA GLN A 24 -1.73 -11.28 -9.33
C GLN A 24 -1.33 -10.28 -10.43
N VAL A 25 -0.27 -10.63 -11.16
CA VAL A 25 0.35 -9.79 -12.20
C VAL A 25 -0.63 -9.49 -13.35
N LYS A 26 -1.52 -10.41 -13.70
CA LYS A 26 -2.30 -10.35 -14.94
C LYS A 26 -3.46 -9.35 -14.90
N GLU A 27 -4.31 -9.38 -13.88
CA GLU A 27 -5.49 -8.50 -13.80
C GLU A 27 -5.14 -7.04 -13.47
N VAL A 28 -4.05 -6.82 -12.74
CA VAL A 28 -3.56 -5.49 -12.38
C VAL A 28 -2.92 -4.79 -13.59
N SER A 29 -2.14 -5.52 -14.41
CA SER A 29 -1.46 -4.97 -15.59
C SER A 29 -2.41 -4.61 -16.74
N GLU A 30 -3.60 -5.20 -16.78
CA GLU A 30 -4.64 -4.85 -17.77
C GLU A 30 -5.44 -3.61 -17.38
N LYS A 31 -5.49 -3.26 -16.09
CA LYS A 31 -6.38 -2.19 -15.57
C LYS A 31 -5.66 -0.96 -15.05
N LEU A 32 -4.36 -1.05 -14.74
CA LEU A 32 -3.63 0.01 -14.06
C LEU A 32 -2.31 0.32 -14.77
N GLN A 33 -2.05 1.61 -14.98
CA GLN A 33 -0.74 2.07 -15.44
C GLN A 33 0.21 2.15 -14.24
N SER A 34 1.47 1.80 -14.44
CA SER A 34 2.47 1.67 -13.36
C SER A 34 2.82 2.99 -12.66
N ASP A 35 2.52 4.14 -13.27
CA ASP A 35 2.68 5.48 -12.71
C ASP A 35 1.45 5.98 -11.93
N GLN A 36 0.36 5.19 -11.92
CA GLN A 36 -0.87 5.57 -11.27
C GLN A 36 -0.74 5.51 -9.73
N ASP A 37 -1.30 6.53 -9.10
CA ASP A 37 -1.56 6.51 -7.66
C ASP A 37 -2.83 5.70 -7.37
N ILE A 38 -2.68 4.75 -6.46
CA ILE A 38 -3.72 3.83 -6.02
C ILE A 38 -4.07 4.18 -4.59
N GLU A 39 -5.37 4.34 -4.35
CA GLU A 39 -5.92 4.49 -3.01
C GLU A 39 -6.42 3.15 -2.48
N GLY A 40 -6.25 2.94 -1.17
CA GLY A 40 -6.72 1.75 -0.49
C GLY A 40 -6.73 1.93 1.01
N ARG A 41 -7.05 0.85 1.72
CA ARG A 41 -7.13 0.82 3.17
C ARG A 41 -6.08 -0.10 3.75
N VAL A 42 -5.34 0.37 4.76
CA VAL A 42 -4.41 -0.50 5.47
C VAL A 42 -5.19 -1.52 6.29
N ILE A 43 -4.97 -2.81 6.03
CA ILE A 43 -5.62 -3.90 6.77
C ILE A 43 -4.68 -4.59 7.74
N SER A 44 -3.36 -4.52 7.51
CA SER A 44 -2.35 -5.13 8.40
C SER A 44 -0.96 -4.54 8.14
N PHE A 45 -0.02 -4.87 9.02
CA PHE A 45 1.40 -4.55 8.87
C PHE A 45 2.26 -5.80 8.99
N SER A 46 3.40 -5.78 8.31
CA SER A 46 4.43 -6.81 8.42
C SER A 46 5.75 -6.18 8.85
N ASP A 47 6.46 -6.91 9.69
CA ASP A 47 7.78 -6.55 10.21
C ASP A 47 8.88 -7.10 9.29
N SER A 48 10.07 -6.48 9.34
CA SER A 48 11.27 -6.99 8.66
C SER A 48 12.44 -7.00 9.64
N GLY A 49 12.67 -8.15 10.26
CA GLY A 49 13.63 -8.30 11.34
C GLY A 49 13.27 -7.41 12.53
N LEU A 50 14.15 -6.47 12.87
CA LEU A 50 13.92 -5.49 13.94
C LEU A 50 13.08 -4.28 13.49
N ASN A 51 12.83 -4.13 12.18
CA ASN A 51 12.06 -3.01 11.66
C ASN A 51 10.56 -3.32 11.76
N LYS A 52 9.91 -2.77 12.79
CA LYS A 52 8.47 -2.88 12.99
C LYS A 52 7.72 -2.11 11.92
N LYS A 53 6.58 -2.66 11.46
CA LYS A 53 5.72 -2.04 10.43
C LYS A 53 6.50 -1.60 9.19
N LYS A 54 7.42 -2.43 8.71
CA LYS A 54 8.24 -2.11 7.53
C LYS A 54 7.40 -2.11 6.26
N PHE A 55 6.40 -2.99 6.21
CA PHE A 55 5.45 -3.12 5.11
C PHE A 55 4.02 -3.02 5.63
N ALA A 56 3.13 -2.46 4.83
CA ALA A 56 1.69 -2.47 5.03
C ALA A 56 1.04 -3.40 4.02
N ILE A 57 -0.01 -4.09 4.45
CA ILE A 57 -0.93 -4.78 3.57
C ILE A 57 -2.11 -3.84 3.35
N VAL A 58 -2.33 -3.47 2.09
CA VAL A 58 -3.35 -2.50 1.67
C VAL A 58 -4.36 -3.21 0.79
N GLU A 59 -5.63 -3.09 1.15
CA GLU A 59 -6.77 -3.54 0.35
C GLU A 59 -7.21 -2.41 -0.58
N VAL A 60 -7.37 -2.73 -1.87
CA VAL A 60 -7.76 -1.77 -2.91
C VAL A 60 -9.08 -2.19 -3.53
N ASP A 61 -10.13 -1.40 -3.28
CA ASP A 61 -11.50 -1.72 -3.70
C ASP A 61 -11.65 -1.79 -5.22
N SER A 62 -10.98 -0.89 -5.97
CA SER A 62 -11.11 -0.77 -7.43
C SER A 62 -10.71 -2.01 -8.21
N ILE A 63 -9.86 -2.86 -7.62
CA ILE A 63 -9.33 -4.08 -8.25
C ILE A 63 -9.46 -5.32 -7.36
N ALA A 64 -10.24 -5.21 -6.27
CA ALA A 64 -10.49 -6.28 -5.31
C ALA A 64 -9.22 -7.08 -4.96
N GLY A 65 -8.13 -6.36 -4.65
CA GLY A 65 -6.78 -6.93 -4.54
C GLY A 65 -6.03 -6.48 -3.29
N LEU A 66 -5.10 -7.32 -2.84
CA LEU A 66 -4.20 -7.02 -1.72
C LEU A 66 -2.81 -6.65 -2.24
N PHE A 67 -2.29 -5.54 -1.72
CA PHE A 67 -0.98 -5.00 -2.06
C PHE A 67 -0.11 -4.98 -0.81
N VAL A 68 1.15 -5.39 -0.98
CA VAL A 68 2.18 -5.22 0.05
C VAL A 68 3.01 -4.01 -0.34
N VAL A 69 2.98 -2.98 0.49
CA VAL A 69 3.62 -1.68 0.19
C VAL A 69 4.60 -1.32 1.31
N PRO A 70 5.84 -0.91 1.01
CA PRO A 70 6.72 -0.33 2.02
C PRO A 70 6.04 0.86 2.69
N THR A 71 6.02 0.91 4.03
CA THR A 71 5.32 1.99 4.75
C THR A 71 5.90 3.37 4.48
N ALA A 72 7.17 3.45 4.03
CA ALA A 72 7.79 4.69 3.60
C ALA A 72 7.20 5.27 2.29
N CYS A 73 6.53 4.44 1.48
CA CYS A 73 5.92 4.84 0.21
C CYS A 73 4.44 5.19 0.34
N LEU A 74 3.86 5.01 1.54
CA LEU A 74 2.47 5.34 1.81
C LEU A 74 2.27 6.83 2.12
N ARG A 75 1.16 7.38 1.66
CA ARG A 75 0.66 8.73 1.99
C ARG A 75 -0.76 8.61 2.54
N LEU A 76 -1.09 9.38 3.58
CA LEU A 76 -2.47 9.42 4.08
C LEU A 76 -3.36 10.18 3.09
N VAL A 77 -4.58 9.69 2.89
CA VAL A 77 -5.61 10.36 2.09
C VAL A 77 -6.59 11.05 3.04
N GLY A 78 -6.84 12.35 2.84
CA GLY A 78 -7.83 13.13 3.61
C GLY A 78 -7.31 13.68 4.96
N GLN A 79 -6.25 14.50 4.92
CA GLN A 79 -5.95 15.43 6.02
C GLN A 79 -6.66 16.77 5.79
#